data_AF-A0A645IB16-F1
#
_entry.id   AF-A0A645IB16-F1
#
_cell.length_a   1.000
_cell.length_b   1.000
_cell.length_c   1.000
_cell.angle_alpha   90.00
_cell.angle_beta   90.00
_cell.angle_gamma   90.00
#
_symmetry.space_group_name_H-M   'P 1'
#
loop_
_entity.id
_entity.type
_entity.pdbx_description
1 polymer ?
#
loop_
_entity_poly.entity_id
_entity_poly.type
_entity_poly.pdbx_seq_one_letter_code
_entity_poly.pdbx_strand_id
1 'polypeptide(L)'
;MDEEQVTADVLAVADEAIAAFVAMRGVEGEKLCEDVLQRLGAIETMVTEVETLAAGRVEAYTNRLYEKLKLLLQDRAVDDARVLTEAAIFADKTAVDEETVRLRSHIRQYRDILAAGGAVGRKLDFLTQELNRETNTIGSKTQDLAVTRIVVDIKAEIEKVREQIQNIE
;
A
#
# COMPACT_ATOMS: atom_id res chain seq x y z
N MET A 1 52.45 28.68 -17.81
CA MET A 1 51.02 28.98 -17.60
C MET A 1 50.92 29.59 -16.22
N ASP A 2 50.07 30.60 -16.07
CA ASP A 2 49.79 31.18 -14.77
C ASP A 2 48.94 30.18 -13.96
N GLU A 3 49.47 29.71 -12.85
CA GLU A 3 48.87 28.68 -12.00
C GLU A 3 47.58 29.19 -11.34
N GLU A 4 47.50 30.50 -11.07
CA GLU A 4 46.28 31.14 -10.55
C GLU A 4 45.17 31.15 -11.61
N GLN A 5 45.52 31.47 -12.87
CA GLN A 5 44.55 31.47 -13.98
C GLN A 5 44.00 30.07 -14.26
N VAL A 6 44.87 29.05 -14.28
CA VAL A 6 44.43 27.65 -14.47
C VAL A 6 43.49 27.21 -13.34
N THR A 7 43.81 27.57 -12.09
CA THR A 7 42.96 27.25 -10.95
C THR A 7 41.60 27.93 -11.05
N ALA A 8 41.57 29.22 -11.43
CA ALA A 8 40.34 29.96 -11.62
C ALA A 8 39.45 29.37 -12.73
N ASP A 9 40.05 29.00 -13.87
CA ASP A 9 39.34 28.40 -15.00
C ASP A 9 38.74 27.03 -14.63
N VAL A 10 39.50 26.20 -13.88
CA VAL A 10 39.01 24.89 -13.41
C VAL A 10 37.86 25.03 -12.43
N LEU A 11 37.94 25.97 -11.48
CA LEU A 11 36.86 26.22 -10.52
C LEU A 11 35.59 26.71 -11.21
N ALA A 12 35.70 27.60 -12.19
CA ALA A 12 34.55 28.10 -12.94
C ALA A 12 33.80 26.97 -13.66
N VAL A 13 34.53 26.09 -14.36
CA VAL A 13 33.92 24.94 -15.05
C VAL A 13 33.35 23.92 -14.07
N ALA A 14 34.01 23.71 -12.91
CA ALA A 14 33.51 22.83 -11.86
C ALA A 14 32.19 23.35 -11.27
N ASP A 15 32.08 24.65 -11.00
CA ASP A 15 30.86 25.27 -10.49
C ASP A 15 29.70 25.15 -11.48
N GLU A 16 29.95 25.37 -12.77
CA GLU A 16 28.96 25.16 -13.84
C GLU A 16 28.48 23.70 -13.90
N ALA A 17 29.42 22.74 -13.83
CA ALA A 17 29.09 21.32 -13.85
C ALA A 17 28.27 20.89 -12.62
N ILE A 18 28.62 21.40 -11.43
CA ILE A 18 27.87 21.14 -10.18
C ILE A 18 26.47 21.74 -10.27
N ALA A 19 26.34 22.98 -10.75
CA ALA A 19 25.04 23.63 -10.90
C ALA A 19 24.13 22.87 -11.87
N ALA A 20 24.66 22.44 -13.01
CA ALA A 20 23.94 21.61 -13.98
C ALA A 20 23.52 20.26 -13.38
N PHE A 21 24.40 19.61 -12.62
CA PHE A 21 24.13 18.35 -11.94
C PHE A 21 23.00 18.49 -10.90
N VAL A 22 23.03 19.53 -10.06
CA VAL A 22 21.99 19.80 -9.07
C VAL A 22 20.64 20.08 -9.73
N ALA A 23 20.62 20.88 -10.80
CA ALA A 23 19.39 21.15 -11.56
C ALA A 23 18.79 19.87 -12.16
N MET A 24 19.63 19.01 -12.74
CA MET A 24 19.20 17.72 -13.29
C MET A 24 18.59 16.81 -12.20
N ARG A 25 19.22 16.73 -11.03
CA ARG A 25 18.70 15.96 -9.88
C ARG A 25 17.36 16.48 -9.38
N GLY A 26 17.13 17.80 -9.41
CA GLY A 26 15.85 18.40 -9.05
C GLY A 26 14.71 17.92 -9.96
N VAL A 27 14.92 17.98 -11.27
CA VAL A 27 13.91 17.55 -12.27
C VAL A 27 13.64 16.04 -12.18
N GLU A 28 14.67 15.23 -11.93
CA GLU A 28 14.52 13.79 -11.70
C GLU A 28 13.68 13.50 -10.45
N GLY A 29 13.98 14.18 -9.34
CA GLY A 29 13.27 14.03 -8.08
C GLY A 29 11.79 14.40 -8.18
N GLU A 30 11.44 15.46 -8.91
CA GLU A 30 10.04 15.86 -9.14
C GLU A 30 9.26 14.77 -9.90
N LYS A 31 9.83 14.24 -10.98
CA LYS A 31 9.18 13.18 -11.77
C LYS A 31 8.99 11.91 -10.96
N LEU A 32 9.98 11.55 -10.15
CA LEU A 32 9.91 10.36 -9.31
C LEU A 32 8.86 10.53 -8.21
N CYS A 33 8.78 11.71 -7.60
CA CYS A 33 7.73 12.04 -6.65
C CYS A 33 6.33 11.93 -7.28
N GLU A 34 6.14 12.45 -8.50
CA GLU A 34 4.88 12.34 -9.23
C GLU A 34 4.49 10.87 -9.49
N ASP A 35 5.43 10.04 -9.98
CA ASP A 35 5.17 8.61 -10.22
C ASP A 35 4.76 7.89 -8.92
N VAL A 36 5.48 8.12 -7.82
CA VAL A 36 5.15 7.51 -6.53
C VAL A 36 3.77 7.96 -6.03
N LEU A 37 3.43 9.24 -6.16
CA LEU A 37 2.11 9.76 -5.77
C LEU A 37 0.97 9.13 -6.59
N GLN A 38 1.18 8.91 -7.90
CA GLN A 38 0.20 8.21 -8.74
C GLN A 38 -0.02 6.77 -8.27
N ARG A 39 1.06 6.04 -7.94
CA ARG A 39 0.98 4.67 -7.42
C ARG A 39 0.25 4.60 -6.08
N LEU A 40 0.54 5.53 -5.17
CA LEU A 40 -0.16 5.63 -3.90
C LEU A 40 -1.67 5.88 -4.09
N GLY A 41 -2.05 6.68 -5.09
CA GLY A 41 -3.45 6.88 -5.47
C GLY A 41 -4.13 5.61 -6.00
N ALA A 42 -3.41 4.82 -6.81
CA ALA A 42 -3.90 3.53 -7.29
C ALA A 42 -4.11 2.54 -6.12
N ILE A 43 -3.15 2.47 -5.19
CA ILE A 43 -3.27 1.65 -3.98
C ILE A 43 -4.49 2.08 -3.16
N GLU A 44 -4.71 3.38 -2.95
CA GLU A 44 -5.85 3.89 -2.18
C GLU A 44 -7.21 3.55 -2.83
N THR A 45 -7.26 3.55 -4.15
CA THR A 45 -8.45 3.12 -4.91
C THR A 45 -8.72 1.63 -4.67
N MET A 46 -7.69 0.79 -4.80
CA MET A 46 -7.78 -0.65 -4.54
C MET A 46 -8.17 -0.97 -3.09
N VAL A 47 -7.68 -0.21 -2.11
CA VAL A 47 -8.09 -0.33 -0.70
C VAL A 47 -9.59 -0.08 -0.55
N THR A 48 -10.14 0.91 -1.27
CA THR A 48 -11.58 1.21 -1.26
C THR A 48 -12.41 0.04 -1.84
N GLU A 49 -11.89 -0.63 -2.87
CA GLU A 49 -12.52 -1.82 -3.44
C GLU A 49 -12.53 -2.99 -2.43
N VAL A 50 -11.42 -3.19 -1.70
CA VAL A 50 -11.35 -4.20 -0.62
C VAL A 50 -12.39 -3.91 0.47
N GLU A 51 -12.50 -2.66 0.94
CA GLU A 51 -13.49 -2.23 1.92
C GLU A 51 -14.92 -2.53 1.44
N THR A 52 -15.20 -2.26 0.17
CA THR A 52 -16.52 -2.50 -0.44
C THR A 52 -16.85 -3.99 -0.52
N LEU A 53 -15.88 -4.84 -0.88
CA LEU A 53 -16.07 -6.30 -0.96
C LEU A 53 -16.13 -6.98 0.41
N ALA A 54 -15.49 -6.38 1.42
CA ALA A 54 -15.59 -6.85 2.80
C ALA A 54 -16.98 -6.56 3.39
N ALA A 55 -17.64 -5.48 2.96
CA ALA A 55 -18.98 -5.13 3.39
C ALA A 55 -20.00 -6.24 3.04
N GLY A 56 -20.80 -6.67 4.03
CA GLY A 56 -21.84 -7.70 3.84
C GLY A 56 -21.34 -9.14 3.78
N ARG A 57 -20.02 -9.37 3.87
CA ARG A 57 -19.43 -10.71 3.79
C ARG A 57 -19.90 -11.64 4.91
N VAL A 58 -20.00 -11.11 6.13
CA VAL A 58 -20.46 -11.85 7.31
C VAL A 58 -21.92 -12.28 7.12
N GLU A 59 -22.77 -11.40 6.61
CA GLU A 59 -24.17 -11.70 6.35
C GLU A 59 -24.32 -12.78 5.26
N ALA A 60 -23.60 -12.64 4.15
CA ALA A 60 -23.61 -13.63 3.07
C ALA A 60 -23.12 -15.02 3.54
N TYR A 61 -22.07 -15.06 4.36
CA TYR A 61 -21.59 -16.30 4.97
C TYR A 61 -22.63 -16.92 5.91
N THR A 62 -23.23 -16.12 6.78
CA THR A 62 -24.24 -16.55 7.75
C THR A 62 -25.44 -17.16 7.04
N ASN A 63 -25.96 -16.48 6.00
CA ASN A 63 -27.07 -16.98 5.19
C ASN A 63 -26.72 -18.30 4.49
N ARG A 64 -25.51 -18.41 3.91
CA ARG A 64 -25.06 -19.64 3.26
C ARG A 64 -24.90 -20.80 4.25
N LEU A 65 -24.39 -20.55 5.45
CA LEU A 65 -24.29 -21.54 6.52
C LEU A 65 -25.67 -22.02 6.94
N TYR A 66 -26.61 -21.10 7.13
CA TYR A 66 -27.99 -21.38 7.52
C TYR A 66 -28.71 -22.28 6.49
N GLU A 67 -28.64 -21.92 5.20
CA GLU A 67 -29.25 -22.70 4.12
C GLU A 67 -28.63 -24.11 3.99
N LYS A 68 -27.31 -24.22 4.18
CA LYS A 68 -26.63 -25.52 4.19
C LYS A 68 -27.06 -26.39 5.37
N LEU A 69 -27.25 -25.79 6.55
CA LEU A 69 -27.72 -26.52 7.74
C LEU A 69 -29.16 -27.00 7.57
N LYS A 70 -30.07 -26.18 7.03
CA LYS A 70 -31.44 -26.60 6.70
C LYS A 70 -31.46 -27.83 5.78
N LEU A 71 -30.67 -27.79 4.71
CA LEU A 71 -30.54 -28.92 3.77
C LEU A 71 -30.06 -30.21 4.45
N LEU A 72 -29.11 -30.12 5.37
CA LEU A 72 -28.52 -31.28 6.06
C LEU A 72 -29.40 -31.81 7.20
N LEU A 73 -30.14 -30.93 7.87
CA LEU A 73 -30.92 -31.26 9.07
C LEU A 73 -32.36 -31.70 8.76
N GLN A 74 -32.84 -31.47 7.52
CA GLN A 74 -34.21 -31.82 7.09
C GLN A 74 -35.26 -31.26 8.08
N ASP A 75 -35.98 -32.14 8.79
CA ASP A 75 -37.03 -31.75 9.75
C ASP A 75 -36.50 -31.35 11.13
N ARG A 76 -35.19 -31.45 11.37
CA ARG A 76 -34.59 -31.06 12.66
C ARG A 76 -34.37 -29.54 12.69
N ALA A 77 -34.71 -28.92 13.81
CA ALA A 77 -34.51 -27.49 14.03
C ALA A 77 -33.02 -27.12 13.95
N VAL A 78 -32.73 -26.00 13.29
CA VAL A 78 -31.41 -25.37 13.31
C VAL A 78 -31.20 -24.72 14.67
N ASP A 79 -30.02 -24.87 15.25
CA ASP A 79 -29.61 -24.16 16.47
C ASP A 79 -29.07 -22.77 16.09
N ASP A 80 -29.94 -21.77 16.18
CA ASP A 80 -29.61 -20.38 15.80
C ASP A 80 -28.46 -19.80 16.65
N ALA A 81 -28.35 -20.19 17.93
CA ALA A 81 -27.28 -19.69 18.80
C ALA A 81 -25.90 -20.18 18.32
N ARG A 82 -25.84 -21.43 17.84
CA ARG A 82 -24.62 -21.98 17.27
C ARG A 82 -24.28 -21.36 15.92
N VAL A 83 -25.28 -21.07 15.07
CA VAL A 83 -25.06 -20.35 13.81
C VAL A 83 -24.50 -18.94 14.05
N LEU A 84 -25.06 -18.19 15.00
CA LEU A 84 -24.58 -16.86 15.35
C LEU A 84 -23.15 -16.89 15.91
N THR A 85 -22.82 -17.91 16.71
CA THR A 85 -21.46 -18.08 17.24
C THR A 85 -20.45 -18.32 16.11
N GLU A 86 -20.76 -19.20 15.16
CA GLU A 86 -19.90 -19.45 14.00
C GLU A 86 -19.78 -18.22 13.09
N ALA A 87 -20.87 -17.47 12.91
CA ALA A 87 -20.86 -16.22 12.16
C ALA A 87 -19.95 -15.17 12.81
N ALA A 88 -19.98 -15.03 14.14
CA ALA A 88 -19.11 -14.12 14.88
C ALA A 88 -17.62 -14.54 14.77
N ILE A 89 -17.31 -15.83 14.90
CA ILE A 89 -15.95 -16.35 14.72
C ILE A 89 -15.45 -16.10 13.28
N PHE A 90 -16.32 -16.31 12.29
CA PHE A 90 -15.99 -16.03 10.90
C PHE A 90 -15.76 -14.54 10.64
N ALA A 91 -16.58 -13.66 11.22
CA ALA A 91 -16.43 -12.22 11.12
C ALA A 91 -15.05 -11.78 11.63
N ASP A 92 -14.69 -12.21 12.85
CA ASP A 92 -13.41 -11.87 13.47
C ASP A 92 -12.21 -12.35 12.63
N LYS A 93 -12.29 -13.57 12.09
CA LYS A 93 -11.23 -14.15 11.24
C LYS A 93 -11.07 -13.48 9.88
N THR A 94 -12.12 -12.82 9.38
CA THR A 94 -12.15 -12.26 8.01
C THR A 94 -12.22 -10.74 7.97
N ALA A 95 -12.29 -10.09 9.13
CA ALA A 95 -12.28 -8.64 9.28
C ALA A 95 -10.93 -8.05 8.87
N VAL A 96 -10.97 -7.12 7.92
CA VAL A 96 -9.80 -6.45 7.35
C VAL A 96 -9.79 -4.93 7.60
N ASP A 97 -10.77 -4.44 8.37
CA ASP A 97 -10.99 -3.00 8.60
C ASP A 97 -9.79 -2.31 9.25
N GLU A 98 -9.11 -3.01 10.17
CA GLU A 98 -7.91 -2.48 10.80
C GLU A 98 -6.78 -2.30 9.79
N GLU A 99 -6.58 -3.29 8.91
CA GLU A 99 -5.54 -3.26 7.90
C GLU A 99 -5.79 -2.16 6.86
N THR A 100 -7.04 -1.95 6.42
CA THR A 100 -7.38 -0.89 5.45
C THR A 100 -7.20 0.51 6.07
N VAL A 101 -7.58 0.69 7.34
CA VAL A 101 -7.33 1.93 8.08
C VAL A 101 -5.82 2.18 8.23
N ARG A 102 -5.03 1.16 8.58
CA ARG A 102 -3.56 1.28 8.69
C ARG A 102 -2.93 1.61 7.34
N LEU A 103 -3.34 0.96 6.24
CA LEU A 103 -2.88 1.28 4.88
C LEU A 103 -3.11 2.75 4.54
N ARG A 104 -4.33 3.28 4.75
CA ARG A 104 -4.64 4.70 4.49
C ARG A 104 -3.78 5.64 5.34
N SER A 105 -3.55 5.30 6.61
CA SER A 105 -2.66 6.06 7.49
C SER A 105 -1.22 6.10 6.96
N HIS A 106 -0.68 4.95 6.55
CA HIS A 106 0.65 4.87 5.96
C HIS A 106 0.75 5.64 4.65
N ILE A 107 -0.25 5.55 3.76
CA ILE A 107 -0.31 6.33 2.51
C ILE A 107 -0.28 7.83 2.80
N ARG A 108 -1.03 8.31 3.80
CA ARG A 108 -1.01 9.73 4.20
C ARG A 108 0.38 10.14 4.69
N GLN A 109 0.97 9.36 5.61
CA GLN A 109 2.32 9.63 6.10
C GLN A 109 3.36 9.64 4.97
N TYR A 110 3.17 8.79 3.97
CA TYR A 110 4.02 8.72 2.78
C TYR A 110 3.98 10.05 2.01
N ARG A 111 2.78 10.57 1.76
CA ARG A 111 2.57 11.87 1.10
C ARG A 111 3.19 13.02 1.90
N ASP A 112 3.03 13.02 3.22
CA ASP A 112 3.59 14.05 4.09
C ASP A 112 5.12 14.07 4.06
N ILE A 113 5.75 12.89 4.02
CA ILE A 113 7.22 12.77 3.94
C ILE A 113 7.74 13.24 2.58
N LEU A 114 7.08 12.85 1.48
CA LEU A 114 7.45 13.33 0.15
C LEU A 114 7.33 14.85 0.04
N ALA A 115 6.28 15.43 0.60
CA ALA A 115 6.08 16.88 0.62
C ALA A 115 7.11 17.63 1.49
N ALA A 116 7.59 17.02 2.58
CA ALA A 116 8.61 17.62 3.44
C ALA A 116 10.00 17.68 2.78
N GLY A 117 10.30 16.76 1.86
CA GLY A 117 11.58 16.69 1.15
C GLY A 117 12.79 16.40 2.06
N GLY A 118 13.99 16.51 1.49
CA GLY A 118 15.26 16.23 2.16
C GLY A 118 15.62 14.74 2.20
N ALA A 119 16.40 14.32 3.19
CA ALA A 119 16.87 12.94 3.32
C ALA A 119 15.76 12.01 3.86
N VAL A 120 14.88 11.55 2.96
CA VAL A 120 13.66 10.82 3.32
C VAL A 120 13.69 9.32 3.03
N GLY A 121 14.66 8.80 2.26
CA GLY A 121 14.72 7.41 1.77
C GLY A 121 14.41 6.35 2.84
N ARG A 122 15.16 6.34 3.95
CA ARG A 122 14.92 5.40 5.08
C ARG A 122 13.51 5.44 5.66
N LYS A 123 12.85 6.60 5.70
CA LYS A 123 11.47 6.70 6.19
C LYS A 123 10.47 6.15 5.17
N LEU A 124 10.72 6.40 3.89
CA LEU A 124 9.90 5.85 2.79
C LEU A 124 10.03 4.33 2.69
N ASP A 125 11.23 3.79 2.89
CA ASP A 125 11.46 2.34 2.97
C ASP A 125 10.66 1.69 4.10
N PHE A 126 10.69 2.30 5.29
CA PHE A 126 9.90 1.82 6.42
C PHE A 126 8.41 1.79 6.10
N LEU A 127 7.87 2.88 5.53
CA LEU A 127 6.45 2.90 5.15
C LEU A 127 6.11 1.89 4.05
N THR A 128 7.03 1.66 3.10
CA THR A 128 6.83 0.65 2.05
C THR A 128 6.75 -0.76 2.63
N GLN A 129 7.55 -1.06 3.66
CA GLN A 129 7.47 -2.31 4.40
C GLN A 129 6.14 -2.45 5.15
N GLU A 130 5.70 -1.37 5.81
CA GLU A 130 4.42 -1.37 6.53
C GLU A 130 3.24 -1.55 5.56
N LEU A 131 3.23 -0.88 4.39
CA LEU A 131 2.22 -1.10 3.35
C LEU A 131 2.17 -2.57 2.91
N ASN A 132 3.33 -3.19 2.71
CA ASN A 132 3.41 -4.61 2.33
C ASN A 132 2.88 -5.52 3.45
N ARG A 133 3.23 -5.22 4.71
CA ARG A 133 2.78 -5.98 5.89
C ARG A 133 1.26 -5.97 6.03
N GLU A 134 0.63 -4.81 5.93
CA GLU A 134 -0.83 -4.71 6.03
C GLU A 134 -1.51 -5.41 4.84
N THR A 135 -0.97 -5.26 3.63
CA THR A 135 -1.48 -5.97 2.44
C THR A 135 -1.38 -7.50 2.56
N ASN A 136 -0.31 -8.03 3.15
CA ASN A 136 -0.17 -9.46 3.44
C ASN A 136 -1.22 -9.96 4.43
N THR A 137 -1.51 -9.17 5.46
CA THR A 137 -2.52 -9.50 6.47
C THR A 137 -3.92 -9.53 5.86
N ILE A 138 -4.27 -8.59 4.97
CA ILE A 138 -5.53 -8.65 4.20
C ILE A 138 -5.59 -9.95 3.40
N GLY A 139 -4.50 -10.29 2.70
CA GLY A 139 -4.40 -11.50 1.89
C GLY A 139 -4.56 -12.80 2.68
N SER A 140 -4.08 -12.86 3.93
CA SER A 140 -4.19 -14.07 4.77
C SER A 140 -5.55 -14.20 5.46
N LYS A 141 -6.25 -13.09 5.69
CA LYS A 141 -7.60 -13.05 6.28
C LYS A 141 -8.74 -13.25 5.26
N THR A 142 -8.43 -13.21 3.96
CA THR A 142 -9.45 -13.32 2.90
C THR A 142 -9.33 -14.62 2.11
N GLN A 143 -10.47 -15.27 1.82
CA GLN A 143 -10.57 -16.41 0.90
C GLN A 143 -11.34 -16.06 -0.39
N ASP A 144 -11.67 -14.78 -0.57
CA ASP A 144 -12.40 -14.31 -1.74
C ASP A 144 -11.42 -14.06 -2.88
N LEU A 145 -11.73 -14.61 -4.06
CA LEU A 145 -10.86 -14.53 -5.21
C LEU A 145 -10.70 -13.09 -5.73
N ALA A 146 -11.75 -12.27 -5.67
CA ALA A 146 -11.70 -10.87 -6.07
C ALA A 146 -10.79 -10.07 -5.13
N VAL A 147 -10.95 -10.23 -3.82
CA VAL A 147 -10.06 -9.56 -2.83
C VAL A 147 -8.62 -10.05 -2.99
N THR A 148 -8.42 -11.35 -3.22
CA THR A 148 -7.08 -11.93 -3.44
C THR A 148 -6.39 -11.31 -4.65
N ARG A 149 -7.14 -11.07 -5.73
CA ARG A 149 -6.62 -10.44 -6.94
C ARG A 149 -6.21 -8.99 -6.69
N ILE A 150 -7.05 -8.23 -6.00
CA ILE A 150 -6.74 -6.85 -5.60
C ILE A 150 -5.50 -6.80 -4.70
N VAL A 151 -5.34 -7.74 -3.76
CA VAL A 151 -4.13 -7.85 -2.91
C VAL A 151 -2.87 -8.05 -3.74
N VAL A 152 -2.91 -8.85 -4.80
CA VAL A 152 -1.78 -9.04 -5.72
C VAL A 152 -1.46 -7.74 -6.46
N ASP A 153 -2.49 -7.03 -6.93
CA ASP A 153 -2.32 -5.76 -7.64
C ASP A 153 -1.75 -4.67 -6.72
N ILE A 154 -2.21 -4.58 -5.47
CA ILE A 154 -1.62 -3.69 -4.45
C ILE A 154 -0.14 -4.02 -4.23
N LYS A 155 0.22 -5.30 -4.09
CA LYS A 155 1.63 -5.71 -3.92
C LYS A 155 2.49 -5.31 -5.12
N ALA A 156 1.95 -5.42 -6.33
CA ALA A 156 2.67 -5.00 -7.54
C ALA A 156 2.93 -3.48 -7.53
N GLU A 157 1.97 -2.66 -7.12
CA GLU A 157 2.19 -1.21 -6.99
C GLU A 157 3.17 -0.86 -5.86
N ILE A 158 3.11 -1.55 -4.71
CA ILE A 158 4.07 -1.37 -3.62
C ILE A 158 5.50 -1.71 -4.09
N GLU A 159 5.66 -2.76 -4.89
CA GLU A 159 6.96 -3.14 -5.42
C GLU A 159 7.52 -2.09 -6.37
N LYS A 160 6.69 -1.56 -7.26
CA LYS A 160 7.10 -0.44 -8.13
C LYS A 160 7.47 0.81 -7.33
N VAL A 161 6.73 1.11 -6.25
CA VAL A 161 7.10 2.19 -5.31
C VAL A 161 8.46 1.93 -4.68
N ARG A 162 8.71 0.70 -4.23
CA ARG A 162 10.01 0.28 -3.64
C ARG A 162 11.16 0.49 -4.61
N GLU A 163 11.00 0.09 -5.86
CA GLU A 163 12.00 0.29 -6.93
C GLU A 163 12.30 1.78 -7.14
N GLN A 164 11.28 2.64 -7.11
CA GLN A 164 11.48 4.10 -7.23
C GLN A 164 12.26 4.68 -6.06
N ILE A 165 11.95 4.30 -4.81
CA ILE A 165 12.69 4.81 -3.63
C ILE A 165 14.18 4.48 -3.71
N GLN A 166 14.51 3.27 -4.16
CA GLN A 166 15.91 2.82 -4.31
C GLN A 166 16.67 3.62 -5.37
N ASN A 167 15.98 4.26 -6.32
CA ASN A 167 16.57 5.16 -7.29
C ASN A 167 16.74 6.60 -6.77
N ILE A 168 16.12 6.95 -5.63
CA ILE A 168 16.27 8.27 -4.98
C ILE A 168 17.58 8.35 -4.19
N GLU A 169 17.97 7.25 -3.53
CA GLU A 169 19.23 7.13 -2.76
C GLU A 169 20.48 7.28 -3.64
#